data_AF-A0A453SD53-F1
#
_entry.id   AF-A0A453SD53-F1
#
_cell.length_a   1.000
_cell.length_b   1.000
_cell.length_c   1.000
_cell.angle_alpha   90.00
_cell.angle_beta   90.00
_cell.angle_gamma   90.00
#
_symmetry.space_group_name_H-M   'P 1'
#
loop_
_entity.id
_entity.type
_entity.pdbx_description
1 polymer ?
#
loop_
_entity_poly.entity_id
_entity_poly.type
_entity_poly.pdbx_seq_one_letter_code
_entity_poly.pdbx_strand_id
1 'polypeptide(L)'
;MKNIAKKDGVEARLVGKMEAYQPLCSVKDRSALRMIEDAEEKGLISPGVTTLIEPTSGNQGIGMVFIAVQKGYRFIAVMPAKYSLDKQMLLRFLGAELIL
;
A
#
# COMPACT_ATOMS: atom_id res chain seq x y z
N MET A 1 15.14 -7.48 19.08
CA MET A 1 14.23 -7.28 20.22
C MET A 1 14.83 -7.63 21.59
N LYS A 2 16.13 -7.98 21.70
CA LYS A 2 16.76 -8.38 22.98
C LYS A 2 16.71 -7.31 24.07
N ASN A 3 16.92 -6.04 23.69
CA ASN A 3 16.90 -4.93 24.65
C ASN A 3 15.51 -4.73 25.26
N ILE A 4 14.44 -4.89 24.46
CA ILE A 4 13.05 -4.78 24.93
C ILE A 4 12.73 -5.95 25.86
N ALA A 5 13.06 -7.18 25.46
CA ALA A 5 12.84 -8.37 26.29
C ALA A 5 13.53 -8.26 27.66
N LYS A 6 14.79 -7.81 27.69
CA LYS A 6 15.54 -7.60 28.94
C LYS A 6 14.94 -6.51 29.82
N LYS A 7 14.53 -5.39 29.22
CA LYS A 7 13.95 -4.25 29.94
C LYS A 7 12.63 -4.62 30.62
N ASP A 8 11.78 -5.36 29.92
CA ASP A 8 10.41 -5.64 30.37
C ASP A 8 10.26 -7.00 31.10
N GLY A 9 11.39 -7.68 31.39
CA GLY A 9 11.38 -8.96 32.11
C GLY A 9 10.77 -10.12 31.33
N VAL A 10 10.77 -10.05 29.99
CA VAL A 10 10.17 -11.08 29.14
C VAL A 10 11.16 -12.22 28.92
N GLU A 11 10.83 -13.41 29.43
CA GLU A 11 11.66 -14.62 29.31
C GLU A 11 11.56 -15.30 27.94
N ALA A 12 10.51 -14.98 27.16
CA ALA A 12 10.30 -15.54 25.83
C ALA A 12 11.16 -14.88 24.74
N ARG A 13 11.45 -15.62 23.67
CA ARG A 13 12.15 -15.09 22.48
C ARG A 13 11.22 -14.17 21.69
N LEU A 14 11.50 -12.87 21.73
CA LEU A 14 10.83 -11.89 20.87
C LEU A 14 11.46 -11.83 19.47
N VAL A 15 10.63 -11.93 18.43
CA VAL A 15 11.01 -11.81 17.02
C VAL A 15 10.19 -10.70 16.37
N GLY A 16 10.85 -9.86 15.57
CA GLY A 16 10.18 -8.81 14.79
C GLY A 16 10.11 -9.20 13.32
N LYS A 17 8.92 -9.15 12.73
CA LYS A 17 8.73 -9.31 11.29
C LYS A 17 8.87 -7.94 10.63
N MET A 18 10.01 -7.69 9.98
CA MET A 18 10.35 -6.37 9.46
C MET A 18 9.74 -6.11 8.09
N GLU A 19 8.46 -5.73 8.07
CA GLU A 19 7.71 -5.43 6.84
C GLU A 19 8.10 -4.08 6.19
N ALA A 20 8.88 -3.26 6.89
CA ALA A 20 9.40 -2.01 6.35
C ALA A 20 10.47 -2.20 5.25
N TYR A 21 10.93 -3.43 5.01
CA TYR A 21 11.87 -3.74 3.91
C TYR A 21 11.16 -4.13 2.60
N GLN A 22 9.84 -4.01 2.53
CA GLN A 22 9.15 -4.07 1.23
C GLN A 22 9.49 -2.81 0.40
N PRO A 23 9.35 -2.85 -0.94
CA PRO A 23 9.82 -1.77 -1.83
C PRO A 23 9.26 -0.38 -1.52
N LEU A 24 8.05 -0.30 -0.96
CA LEU A 24 7.37 0.93 -0.56
C LEU A 24 7.24 1.02 0.97
N CYS A 25 8.13 0.33 1.68
CA CYS A 25 8.31 0.38 3.13
C CYS A 25 7.09 -0.06 3.95
N SER A 26 6.25 -0.94 3.41
CA SER A 26 5.00 -1.34 4.06
C SER A 26 4.59 -2.77 3.74
N VAL A 27 3.92 -3.42 4.70
CA VAL A 27 3.30 -4.74 4.48
C VAL A 27 2.25 -4.75 3.36
N LYS A 28 1.67 -3.58 3.06
CA LYS A 28 0.58 -3.42 2.09
C LYS A 28 1.00 -3.59 0.63
N ASP A 29 2.29 -3.58 0.34
CA ASP A 29 2.83 -3.83 -0.99
C ASP A 29 2.39 -5.22 -1.50
N ARG A 30 2.39 -6.20 -0.61
CA ARG A 30 1.96 -7.57 -0.94
C ARG A 30 0.46 -7.68 -1.20
N SER A 31 -0.37 -7.05 -0.37
CA SER A 31 -1.82 -7.09 -0.57
C SER A 31 -2.22 -6.32 -1.83
N ALA A 32 -1.60 -5.17 -2.10
CA ALA A 32 -1.82 -4.41 -3.33
C ALA A 32 -1.50 -5.23 -4.58
N LEU A 33 -0.33 -5.87 -4.63
CA LEU A 33 0.06 -6.72 -5.75
C LEU A 33 -0.95 -7.85 -5.96
N ARG A 34 -1.22 -8.59 -4.88
CA ARG A 34 -2.08 -9.77 -4.98
C ARG A 34 -3.52 -9.42 -5.37
N MET A 35 -4.06 -8.29 -4.91
CA MET A 35 -5.41 -7.86 -5.28
C MET A 35 -5.53 -7.56 -6.77
N ILE A 36 -4.53 -6.88 -7.36
CA ILE A 36 -4.53 -6.57 -8.79
C ILE A 36 -4.34 -7.86 -9.60
N GLU A 37 -3.36 -8.69 -9.25
CA GLU A 37 -3.11 -9.96 -9.95
C GLU A 37 -4.30 -10.92 -9.90
N ASP A 38 -4.92 -11.08 -8.72
CA ASP A 38 -6.09 -11.95 -8.57
C ASP A 38 -7.30 -11.44 -9.40
N ALA A 39 -7.48 -10.13 -9.48
CA ALA A 39 -8.54 -9.54 -10.31
C ALA A 39 -8.24 -9.68 -11.82
N GLU A 40 -6.98 -9.57 -12.22
CA GLU A 40 -6.53 -9.85 -13.59
C GLU A 40 -6.73 -11.33 -13.96
N GLU A 41 -6.30 -12.25 -13.09
CA GLU A 41 -6.45 -13.72 -13.26
C GLU A 41 -7.92 -14.12 -13.44
N LYS A 42 -8.84 -13.42 -12.75
CA LYS A 42 -10.29 -13.64 -12.86
C LYS A 42 -10.95 -12.90 -14.02
N GLY A 43 -10.21 -12.10 -14.79
CA GLY A 43 -10.75 -11.29 -15.88
C GLY A 43 -11.70 -10.17 -15.43
N LEU A 44 -11.61 -9.74 -14.17
CA LEU A 44 -12.49 -8.70 -13.61
C LEU A 44 -12.04 -7.29 -13.97
N ILE A 45 -10.74 -7.11 -14.23
CA ILE A 45 -10.13 -5.84 -14.58
C ILE A 45 -9.26 -5.98 -15.82
N SER A 46 -9.08 -4.90 -16.56
CA SER A 46 -8.19 -4.87 -17.74
C SER A 46 -7.50 -3.52 -17.87
N PRO A 47 -6.18 -3.48 -18.15
CA PRO A 47 -5.45 -2.24 -18.34
C PRO A 47 -6.05 -1.38 -19.45
N GLY A 48 -5.99 -0.05 -19.30
CA GLY A 48 -6.57 0.91 -20.25
C GLY A 48 -8.11 0.94 -20.32
N VAL A 49 -8.81 -0.03 -19.73
CA VAL A 49 -10.28 -0.11 -19.72
C VAL A 49 -10.82 0.15 -18.32
N THR A 50 -10.30 -0.55 -17.32
CA THR A 50 -10.77 -0.43 -15.93
C THR A 50 -10.04 0.69 -15.21
N THR A 51 -10.80 1.54 -14.50
CA THR A 51 -10.25 2.46 -13.50
C THR A 51 -10.30 1.80 -12.13
N LEU A 52 -9.16 1.78 -11.44
CA LEU A 52 -9.05 1.24 -10.10
C LEU A 52 -9.28 2.36 -9.08
N ILE A 53 -10.19 2.14 -8.14
CA ILE A 53 -10.55 3.12 -7.11
C ILE A 53 -10.36 2.47 -5.74
N GLU A 54 -9.60 3.11 -4.85
CA GLU A 54 -9.33 2.60 -3.51
C GLU A 54 -9.57 3.68 -2.44
N PRO A 55 -10.51 3.47 -1.50
CA PRO A 55 -10.59 4.29 -0.29
C PRO A 55 -9.44 3.92 0.66
N THR A 56 -8.55 4.87 0.95
CA THR A 56 -7.31 4.57 1.67
C THR A 56 -6.88 5.67 2.62
N SER A 57 -6.16 5.30 3.68
CA SER A 57 -5.47 6.23 4.59
C SER A 57 -3.96 6.29 4.34
N GLY A 58 -3.46 5.68 3.26
CA GLY A 58 -2.05 5.72 2.88
C GLY A 58 -1.55 4.47 2.15
N ASN A 59 -0.92 3.56 2.90
CA ASN A 59 -0.01 2.56 2.32
C ASN A 59 -0.66 1.59 1.35
N GLN A 60 -1.94 1.25 1.52
CA GLN A 60 -2.64 0.42 0.54
C GLN A 60 -2.79 1.18 -0.78
N GLY A 61 -3.18 2.46 -0.73
CA GLY A 61 -3.21 3.32 -1.92
C GLY A 61 -1.82 3.47 -2.56
N ILE A 62 -0.77 3.63 -1.77
CA ILE A 62 0.62 3.76 -2.26
C ILE A 62 1.06 2.49 -2.99
N GLY A 63 0.77 1.31 -2.42
CA GLY A 63 1.03 0.04 -3.09
C GLY A 63 0.23 -0.12 -4.38
N MET A 64 -1.07 0.20 -4.33
CA MET A 64 -1.96 0.04 -5.48
C MET A 64 -1.60 0.98 -6.61
N VAL A 65 -1.35 2.27 -6.36
CA VAL A 65 -0.98 3.23 -7.42
C VAL A 65 0.32 2.82 -8.10
N PHE A 66 1.33 2.39 -7.34
CA PHE A 66 2.63 2.01 -7.88
C PHE A 66 2.48 0.87 -8.92
N ILE A 67 1.69 -0.14 -8.56
CA ILE A 67 1.47 -1.33 -9.40
C ILE A 67 0.49 -1.01 -10.55
N ALA A 68 -0.57 -0.26 -10.27
CA ALA A 68 -1.58 0.15 -11.24
C ALA A 68 -0.96 0.96 -12.37
N VAL A 69 -0.14 1.96 -12.06
CA VAL A 69 0.52 2.80 -13.06
C VAL A 69 1.50 1.98 -13.90
N GLN A 70 2.29 1.09 -13.29
CA GLN A 70 3.20 0.20 -14.02
C GLN A 70 2.47 -0.75 -14.97
N LYS A 71 1.27 -1.20 -14.62
CA LYS A 71 0.44 -2.09 -15.45
C LYS A 71 -0.46 -1.35 -16.44
N GLY A 72 -0.51 -0.02 -16.43
CA GLY A 72 -1.32 0.77 -17.37
C GLY A 72 -2.78 0.97 -16.95
N TYR A 73 -3.07 0.92 -15.65
CA TYR A 73 -4.37 1.28 -15.10
C TYR A 73 -4.41 2.77 -14.73
N ARG A 74 -5.57 3.39 -14.92
CA ARG A 74 -5.90 4.63 -14.21
C ARG A 74 -6.21 4.29 -12.75
N PHE A 75 -5.64 5.04 -11.82
CA PHE A 75 -5.84 4.82 -10.40
C PHE A 75 -6.34 6.09 -9.69
N ILE A 76 -7.39 5.94 -8.90
CA ILE A 76 -7.99 7.00 -8.08
C ILE A 76 -7.88 6.61 -6.60
N ALA A 77 -7.19 7.43 -5.82
CA ALA A 77 -7.16 7.32 -4.37
C ALA A 77 -8.23 8.23 -3.77
N VAL A 78 -9.04 7.68 -2.86
CA VAL A 78 -10.01 8.46 -2.08
C VAL A 78 -9.56 8.48 -0.62
N MET A 79 -9.29 9.66 -0.07
CA MET A 79 -8.93 9.78 1.35
C MET A 79 -9.47 11.06 1.98
N PRO A 80 -9.94 11.06 3.24
CA PRO A 80 -10.27 12.30 3.92
C PRO A 80 -9.11 13.32 3.98
N ALA A 81 -9.39 14.58 3.68
CA ALA A 81 -8.42 15.70 3.69
C ALA A 81 -7.55 15.82 4.96
N LYS A 82 -8.01 15.32 6.11
CA LYS A 82 -7.31 15.36 7.41
C LYS A 82 -6.12 14.39 7.52
N TYR A 83 -5.92 13.47 6.58
CA TYR A 83 -4.81 12.53 6.62
C TYR A 83 -3.48 13.17 6.19
N SER A 84 -2.37 12.57 6.64
CA SER A 84 -1.00 13.07 6.48
C SER A 84 -0.69 13.61 5.06
N LEU A 85 -0.15 14.83 5.02
CA LEU A 85 0.24 15.51 3.78
C LEU A 85 1.30 14.72 3.00
N ASP A 86 2.28 14.12 3.67
CA ASP A 86 3.34 13.34 3.01
C ASP A 86 2.76 12.19 2.17
N LYS A 87 1.72 11.53 2.69
CA LYS A 87 1.03 10.46 1.97
C LYS A 87 0.24 10.98 0.78
N GLN A 88 -0.42 12.14 0.94
CA GLN A 88 -1.12 12.78 -0.17
C GLN A 88 -0.14 13.16 -1.29
N MET A 89 1.02 13.72 -0.93
CA MET A 89 2.08 14.09 -1.87
C MET A 89 2.64 12.86 -2.58
N LEU A 90 2.95 11.80 -1.83
CA LEU A 90 3.48 10.56 -2.40
C LEU A 90 2.49 9.90 -3.38
N LEU A 91 1.20 9.84 -3.04
CA LEU A 91 0.18 9.30 -3.95
C LEU A 91 0.11 10.08 -5.26
N ARG A 92 0.07 11.42 -5.19
CA ARG A 92 0.08 12.28 -6.39
C ARG A 92 1.36 12.10 -7.20
N PHE A 93 2.51 12.05 -6.53
CA PHE A 93 3.81 11.84 -7.17
C PHE A 93 3.88 10.50 -7.93
N LEU A 94 3.29 9.44 -7.37
CA LEU A 94 3.22 8.12 -7.99
C LEU A 94 2.20 8.02 -9.12
N GLY A 95 1.42 9.08 -9.40
CA GLY A 95 0.47 9.13 -10.51
C GLY A 95 -0.99 8.85 -10.13
N ALA A 96 -1.34 8.89 -8.83
CA ALA A 96 -2.74 8.78 -8.42
C ALA A 96 -3.49 10.08 -8.68
N GLU A 97 -4.72 9.95 -9.18
CA GLU A 97 -5.73 11.00 -9.01
C GLU A 97 -6.24 10.95 -7.56
N LEU A 98 -6.10 12.05 -6.82
CA LEU A 98 -6.41 12.09 -5.40
C LEU A 98 -7.66 12.91 -5.11
N ILE A 99 -8.68 12.24 -4.57
CA ILE A 99 -9.94 12.84 -4.10
C ILE A 99 -9.90 12.94 -2.57
N LEU A 100 -10.18 14.13 -2.03
CA LEU A 100 -10.06 14.48 -0.61
C LEU A 100 -11.39 14.53 0.17
#